data_AF-A0A7C2KJK9-F1
#
_entry.id   AF-A0A7C2KJK9-F1
#
_cell.length_a   1.000
_cell.length_b   1.000
_cell.length_c   1.000
_cell.angle_alpha   90.00
_cell.angle_beta   90.00
_cell.angle_gamma   90.00
#
_symmetry.space_group_name_H-M   'P 1'
#
loop_
_entity.id
_entity.type
_entity.pdbx_description
1 polymer ?
#
loop_
_entity_poly.entity_id
_entity_poly.type
_entity_poly.pdbx_seq_one_letter_code
_entity_poly.pdbx_strand_id
1 'polypeptide(L)'
;MMKYILTISLSLTLLSIACSPGKSRVEKGKNPPAPLKRSIHRSRKLFKSKVHRDKLLRKAFKKKLNKMPSGEIRLDKKVFAKWIRLQQVFKDTPLSRWKAYLNKSYMNNFRVKVPPTLEKQLKFMRFPFHELFSTQMTKAEKRFRRIMKKRFKRMDKDFPAFIRLFIKKGFTGMRYYKRDKRLGGSTARDKYNKFLKALFYHPKWFIQHQGLFAFANRMFEYAFQPKTFSGFKRILRRKKHRPLIHLMREGIWYFLARIGWQFWHDHTLNTLAKLSKKKMEIVYIAGGTDIYHLILKGVYRIRIIDPIFPSQTRYYSEGWRYLIHGDRPDGGIGDKIRFTKGKKKVIMTRVYYKKGKKFTTVKLSTNKVMRLNQSVTIWLIHTKSGKKLGYYVLERRFVRQKDFKVYPDQVFLISFNELNFITTLKRDNWGIKPKRFDKSFQFYVKQLRKPVTYRMLRNI
;
A
#
# COMPACT_ATOMS: atom_id res chain seq x y z
N MET A 1 -23.28 -20.83 -6.11
CA MET A 1 -22.17 -20.34 -5.25
C MET A 1 -21.06 -19.72 -6.10
N MET A 2 -20.51 -18.56 -5.72
CA MET A 2 -19.49 -17.74 -6.43
C MET A 2 -19.93 -16.96 -7.69
N LYS A 3 -20.76 -15.92 -7.52
CA LYS A 3 -20.87 -14.79 -8.47
C LYS A 3 -21.05 -13.46 -7.73
N TYR A 4 -19.97 -12.87 -7.18
CA TYR A 4 -19.90 -11.43 -6.88
C TYR A 4 -18.45 -10.95 -7.01
N ILE A 5 -17.96 -10.91 -8.26
CA ILE A 5 -16.72 -10.23 -8.59
C ILE A 5 -17.06 -8.77 -8.86
N LEU A 6 -16.44 -7.91 -8.06
CA LEU A 6 -16.40 -6.46 -8.18
C LEU A 6 -16.04 -6.05 -9.61
N THR A 7 -17.04 -5.64 -10.39
CA THR A 7 -16.87 -5.04 -11.71
C THR A 7 -16.36 -3.62 -11.54
N ILE A 8 -15.06 -3.45 -11.31
CA ILE A 8 -14.42 -2.15 -11.57
C ILE A 8 -14.06 -2.15 -13.06
N SER A 9 -15.00 -1.62 -13.84
CA SER A 9 -14.81 -1.25 -15.23
C SER A 9 -13.58 -0.35 -15.34
N LEU A 10 -12.52 -0.87 -15.94
CA LEU A 10 -11.34 -0.10 -16.34
C LEU A 10 -11.28 -0.21 -17.86
N SER A 11 -12.25 0.43 -18.50
CA SER A 11 -12.34 0.62 -19.94
C SER A 11 -11.15 1.43 -20.45
N LEU A 12 -10.63 0.98 -21.58
CA LEU A 12 -9.65 1.64 -22.43
C LEU A 12 -10.32 2.76 -23.24
N THR A 13 -10.09 4.03 -22.90
CA THR A 13 -10.33 5.24 -23.72
C THR A 13 -9.89 6.43 -22.83
N LEU A 14 -9.06 7.42 -23.17
CA LEU A 14 -8.39 7.86 -24.39
C LEU A 14 -7.02 8.43 -24.01
N LEU A 15 -6.01 8.12 -24.84
CA LEU A 15 -4.78 8.90 -24.98
C LEU A 15 -5.01 9.86 -26.15
N SER A 16 -5.48 11.06 -25.85
CA SER A 16 -5.43 12.26 -26.69
C SER A 16 -5.78 13.39 -25.72
N ILE A 17 -4.82 14.19 -25.29
CA ILE A 17 -4.59 15.53 -25.82
C ILE A 17 -3.17 15.98 -25.41
N ALA A 18 -2.61 16.88 -26.22
CA ALA A 18 -1.40 17.68 -26.07
C ALA A 18 -0.17 17.22 -26.87
N CYS A 19 -0.32 17.25 -28.20
CA CYS A 19 0.65 17.94 -29.06
C CYS A 19 0.02 19.27 -29.48
N SER A 20 0.60 20.40 -29.05
CA SER A 20 0.97 21.56 -29.87
C SER A 20 1.43 22.75 -29.01
N PRO A 21 2.26 23.65 -29.56
CA PRO A 21 3.16 24.53 -28.83
C PRO A 21 2.51 25.85 -28.39
N GLY A 22 3.21 26.57 -27.52
CA GLY A 22 2.72 27.75 -26.83
C GLY A 22 2.44 28.96 -27.72
N LYS A 23 1.62 29.86 -27.17
CA LYS A 23 1.70 31.30 -27.40
C LYS A 23 1.57 32.01 -26.06
N SER A 24 2.59 32.80 -25.76
CA SER A 24 2.65 33.80 -24.71
C SER A 24 1.62 34.89 -24.95
N ARG A 25 0.93 35.34 -23.90
CA ARG A 25 0.45 36.73 -23.83
C ARG A 25 0.76 37.29 -22.46
N VAL A 26 1.47 38.41 -22.52
CA VAL A 26 1.79 39.35 -21.45
C VAL A 26 0.53 40.16 -21.17
N GLU A 27 0.17 40.34 -19.91
CA GLU A 27 -0.66 41.46 -19.47
C GLU A 27 -0.12 41.99 -18.13
N LYS A 28 0.14 43.31 -18.12
CA LYS A 28 0.68 44.13 -17.04
C LYS A 28 -0.45 44.83 -16.28
N GLY A 29 -0.32 44.93 -14.94
CA GLY A 29 -0.88 45.98 -14.05
C GLY A 29 -2.41 46.00 -13.86
N LYS A 30 -3.05 46.40 -12.75
CA LYS A 30 -2.77 46.99 -11.41
C LYS A 30 -4.02 46.59 -10.57
N ASN A 31 -4.03 46.14 -9.31
CA ASN A 31 -3.81 46.83 -8.02
C ASN A 31 -3.90 45.75 -6.89
N PRO A 32 -3.35 45.98 -5.68
CA PRO A 32 -3.23 44.93 -4.66
C PRO A 32 -4.46 44.84 -3.76
N PRO A 33 -4.96 43.64 -3.37
CA PRO A 33 -5.87 43.55 -2.24
C PRO A 33 -5.19 42.91 -1.02
N ALA A 34 -5.02 43.76 -0.01
CA ALA A 34 -5.07 43.52 1.43
C ALA A 34 -4.00 42.59 2.10
N PRO A 35 -3.23 43.11 3.08
CA PRO A 35 -2.17 42.37 3.75
C PRO A 35 -2.69 41.37 4.79
N LEU A 36 -2.00 40.23 4.87
CA LEU A 36 -1.71 39.38 6.05
C LEU A 36 -2.80 38.90 7.04
N LYS A 37 -4.04 39.40 7.07
CA LYS A 37 -5.05 38.96 8.06
C LYS A 37 -5.56 37.52 7.80
N ARG A 38 -5.70 37.09 6.54
CA ARG A 38 -6.16 35.71 6.20
C ARG A 38 -5.12 34.62 6.49
N SER A 39 -3.83 34.96 6.42
CA SER A 39 -2.70 34.07 6.74
C SER A 39 -2.63 33.77 8.25
N ILE A 40 -2.73 34.82 9.07
CA ILE A 40 -2.67 34.76 10.54
C ILE A 40 -3.93 34.06 11.11
N HIS A 41 -5.10 34.27 10.51
CA HIS A 41 -6.32 33.61 10.96
C HIS A 41 -6.33 32.09 10.66
N ARG A 42 -5.70 31.67 9.55
CA ARG A 42 -5.51 30.26 9.19
C ARG A 42 -4.48 29.58 10.10
N SER A 43 -3.37 30.25 10.42
CA SER A 43 -2.35 29.71 11.34
C SER A 43 -2.92 29.56 12.77
N ARG A 44 -3.70 30.54 13.26
CA ARG A 44 -4.40 30.48 14.56
C ARG A 44 -5.41 29.33 14.64
N LYS A 45 -6.28 29.12 13.64
CA LYS A 45 -7.24 27.97 13.63
C LYS A 45 -6.52 26.62 13.59
N LEU A 46 -5.40 26.52 12.87
CA LEU A 46 -4.61 25.29 12.79
C LEU A 46 -3.90 24.98 14.11
N PHE A 47 -3.30 25.99 14.75
CA PHE A 47 -2.69 25.88 16.08
C PHE A 47 -3.73 25.43 17.11
N LYS A 48 -4.92 26.05 17.13
CA LYS A 48 -6.03 25.65 18.02
C LYS A 48 -6.43 24.17 17.85
N SER A 49 -6.42 23.63 16.63
CA SER A 49 -6.76 22.21 16.39
C SER A 49 -5.70 21.22 16.89
N LYS A 50 -4.40 21.51 16.69
CA LYS A 50 -3.30 20.70 17.24
C LYS A 50 -3.29 20.79 18.78
N VAL A 51 -3.43 22.00 19.32
CA VAL A 51 -3.49 22.26 20.77
C VAL A 51 -4.66 21.51 21.42
N HIS A 52 -5.86 21.55 20.84
CA HIS A 52 -7.01 20.82 21.39
C HIS A 52 -6.78 19.31 21.41
N ARG A 53 -6.20 18.77 20.34
CA ARG A 53 -5.87 17.34 20.21
C ARG A 53 -4.81 16.91 21.21
N ASP A 54 -3.74 17.69 21.33
CA ASP A 54 -2.66 17.41 22.27
C ASP A 54 -3.17 17.56 23.72
N LYS A 55 -4.15 18.45 23.98
CA LYS A 55 -4.86 18.54 25.26
C LYS A 55 -5.68 17.27 25.56
N LEU A 56 -6.42 16.73 24.60
CA LEU A 56 -7.15 15.46 24.76
C LEU A 56 -6.21 14.29 25.05
N LEU A 57 -5.12 14.16 24.29
CA LEU A 57 -4.11 13.14 24.50
C LEU A 57 -3.43 13.30 25.86
N ARG A 58 -3.04 14.52 26.26
CA ARG A 58 -2.48 14.80 27.59
C ARG A 58 -3.45 14.42 28.71
N LYS A 59 -4.74 14.78 28.59
CA LYS A 59 -5.77 14.37 29.55
C LYS A 59 -5.89 12.84 29.62
N ALA A 60 -5.94 12.16 28.48
CA ALA A 60 -5.97 10.70 28.43
C ALA A 60 -4.71 10.07 29.05
N PHE A 61 -3.53 10.64 28.80
CA PHE A 61 -2.27 10.19 29.40
C PHE A 61 -2.16 10.45 30.89
N LYS A 62 -2.84 11.47 31.43
CA LYS A 62 -2.88 11.75 32.87
C LYS A 62 -3.81 10.83 33.63
N LYS A 63 -4.77 10.16 32.98
CA LYS A 63 -5.66 9.20 33.67
C LYS A 63 -4.86 8.13 34.41
N LYS A 64 -5.21 7.91 35.67
CA LYS A 64 -4.65 6.84 36.50
C LYS A 64 -5.37 5.53 36.14
N LEU A 65 -4.63 4.53 35.69
CA LEU A 65 -5.19 3.27 35.18
C LEU A 65 -5.94 2.46 36.25
N ASN A 66 -5.52 2.58 37.52
CA ASN A 66 -6.18 1.96 38.66
C ASN A 66 -7.50 2.64 39.08
N LYS A 67 -7.77 3.86 38.61
CA LYS A 67 -9.03 4.58 38.84
C LYS A 67 -10.01 4.48 37.65
N MET A 68 -9.71 3.61 36.68
CA MET A 68 -10.59 3.38 35.54
C MET A 68 -11.72 2.44 35.95
N PRO A 69 -12.97 2.65 35.45
CA PRO A 69 -14.03 1.68 35.65
C PRO A 69 -13.62 0.30 35.13
N SER A 70 -14.13 -0.76 35.76
CA SER A 70 -14.03 -2.11 35.22
C SER A 70 -14.66 -2.13 33.82
N GLY A 71 -14.11 -2.94 32.92
CA GLY A 71 -14.58 -3.02 31.54
C GLY A 71 -14.32 -4.40 30.97
N GLU A 72 -14.93 -4.70 29.83
CA GLU A 72 -14.77 -6.00 29.19
C GLU A 72 -13.28 -6.22 28.81
N ILE A 73 -12.78 -7.44 28.97
CA ILE A 73 -11.42 -7.80 28.57
C ILE A 73 -11.49 -8.77 27.41
N ARG A 74 -10.99 -8.37 26.24
CA ARG A 74 -10.82 -9.25 25.08
C ARG A 74 -9.35 -9.56 24.82
N LEU A 75 -9.08 -10.76 24.33
CA LEU A 75 -7.75 -11.13 23.82
C LEU A 75 -7.58 -10.61 22.39
N ASP A 76 -6.35 -10.28 22.02
CA ASP A 76 -5.97 -9.91 20.65
C ASP A 76 -6.44 -10.93 19.61
N LYS A 77 -6.36 -12.23 19.90
CA LYS A 77 -6.86 -13.30 19.03
C LYS A 77 -8.35 -13.21 18.73
N LYS A 78 -9.18 -12.67 19.64
CA LYS A 78 -10.62 -12.46 19.44
C LYS A 78 -10.89 -11.20 18.62
N VAL A 79 -10.13 -10.12 18.88
CA VAL A 79 -10.34 -8.82 18.23
C VAL A 79 -9.77 -8.78 16.81
N PHE A 80 -8.67 -9.49 16.56
CA PHE A 80 -7.88 -9.45 15.32
C PHE A 80 -7.77 -10.80 14.60
N ALA A 81 -8.65 -11.77 14.89
CA ALA A 81 -8.59 -13.14 14.33
C ALA A 81 -8.32 -13.16 12.82
N LYS A 82 -9.08 -12.38 12.05
CA LYS A 82 -8.93 -12.22 10.60
C LYS A 82 -7.53 -11.80 10.20
N TRP A 83 -7.00 -10.78 10.88
CA TRP A 83 -5.71 -10.22 10.51
C TRP A 83 -4.58 -11.16 10.86
N ILE A 84 -4.69 -11.86 11.99
CA ILE A 84 -3.74 -12.92 12.36
C ILE A 84 -3.72 -14.01 11.28
N ARG A 85 -4.87 -14.35 10.69
CA ARG A 85 -4.96 -15.36 9.62
C ARG A 85 -4.49 -14.86 8.26
N LEU A 86 -4.89 -13.65 7.87
CA LEU A 86 -4.70 -13.14 6.51
C LEU A 86 -3.38 -12.39 6.32
N GLN A 87 -2.94 -11.64 7.33
CA GLN A 87 -1.78 -10.77 7.16
C GLN A 87 -0.48 -11.55 7.21
N GLN A 88 0.45 -11.13 6.35
CA GLN A 88 1.78 -11.72 6.26
C GLN A 88 2.81 -10.60 6.27
N VAL A 89 3.96 -10.87 6.86
CA VAL A 89 5.10 -9.95 6.84
C VAL A 89 6.17 -10.53 5.92
N PHE A 90 6.40 -9.86 4.80
CA PHE A 90 7.42 -10.25 3.84
C PHE A 90 8.72 -9.48 4.06
N LYS A 91 9.84 -10.21 3.98
CA LYS A 91 11.19 -9.63 4.02
C LYS A 91 11.56 -9.04 2.66
N ASP A 92 12.47 -8.07 2.67
CA ASP A 92 13.13 -7.59 1.44
C ASP A 92 14.09 -8.67 0.91
N THR A 93 13.56 -9.63 0.17
CA THR A 93 14.35 -10.78 -0.29
C THR A 93 15.14 -10.39 -1.54
N PRO A 94 16.47 -10.60 -1.56
CA PRO A 94 17.25 -10.42 -2.77
C PRO A 94 16.73 -11.34 -3.87
N LEU A 95 16.41 -10.77 -5.04
CA LEU A 95 15.86 -11.54 -6.16
C LEU A 95 16.86 -12.56 -6.69
N SER A 96 18.15 -12.32 -6.46
CA SER A 96 19.23 -13.26 -6.78
C SER A 96 19.12 -14.59 -6.03
N ARG A 97 18.42 -14.67 -4.88
CA ARG A 97 18.18 -15.92 -4.14
C ARG A 97 17.33 -16.92 -4.91
N TRP A 98 16.52 -16.47 -5.88
CA TRP A 98 15.73 -17.37 -6.71
C TRP A 98 16.56 -18.37 -7.50
N LYS A 99 17.87 -18.13 -7.66
CA LYS A 99 18.79 -19.08 -8.26
C LYS A 99 18.80 -20.45 -7.56
N ALA A 100 18.51 -20.49 -6.27
CA ALA A 100 18.50 -21.71 -5.47
C ALA A 100 17.31 -22.62 -5.80
N TYR A 101 16.23 -22.05 -6.36
CA TYR A 101 15.00 -22.78 -6.69
C TYR A 101 14.95 -23.25 -8.15
N LEU A 102 15.99 -22.99 -8.94
CA LEU A 102 16.08 -23.40 -10.34
C LEU A 102 16.39 -24.90 -10.46
N ASN A 103 15.44 -25.75 -10.07
CA ASN A 103 15.50 -27.21 -10.17
C ASN A 103 14.52 -27.75 -11.24
N LYS A 104 14.50 -29.07 -11.44
CA LYS A 104 13.63 -29.75 -12.41
C LYS A 104 12.14 -29.42 -12.18
N SER A 105 11.70 -29.38 -10.91
CA SER A 105 10.33 -29.00 -10.55
C SER A 105 9.99 -27.56 -10.99
N TYR A 106 10.89 -26.60 -10.76
CA TYR A 106 10.71 -25.25 -11.27
C TYR A 106 10.61 -25.20 -12.79
N MET A 107 11.49 -25.92 -13.50
CA MET A 107 11.47 -25.93 -14.97
C MET A 107 10.17 -26.51 -15.52
N ASN A 108 9.71 -27.65 -14.99
CA ASN A 108 8.45 -28.27 -15.38
C ASN A 108 7.27 -27.33 -15.12
N ASN A 109 7.23 -26.67 -13.96
CA ASN A 109 6.17 -25.72 -13.64
C ASN A 109 6.24 -24.46 -14.50
N PHE A 110 7.44 -23.95 -14.78
CA PHE A 110 7.62 -22.80 -15.65
C PHE A 110 7.10 -23.10 -17.06
N ARG A 111 7.42 -24.29 -17.59
CA ARG A 111 6.94 -24.78 -18.88
C ARG A 111 5.41 -24.82 -18.94
N VAL A 112 4.77 -25.43 -17.96
CA VAL A 112 3.31 -25.63 -17.94
C VAL A 112 2.54 -24.34 -17.65
N LYS A 113 3.09 -23.45 -16.80
CA LYS A 113 2.35 -22.27 -16.30
C LYS A 113 2.59 -21.01 -17.11
N VAL A 114 3.61 -20.96 -17.96
CA VAL A 114 3.82 -19.82 -18.86
C VAL A 114 2.73 -19.82 -19.94
N PRO A 115 2.01 -18.71 -20.13
CA PRO A 115 1.06 -18.60 -21.23
C PRO A 115 1.75 -18.82 -22.59
N PRO A 116 1.23 -19.72 -23.46
CA PRO A 116 1.81 -19.98 -24.78
C PRO A 116 1.94 -18.71 -25.65
N THR A 117 1.01 -17.77 -25.48
CA THR A 117 1.03 -16.48 -26.18
C THR A 117 2.26 -15.61 -25.89
N LEU A 118 3.01 -15.89 -24.81
CA LEU A 118 4.24 -15.20 -24.44
C LEU A 118 5.51 -15.83 -24.99
N GLU A 119 5.48 -17.06 -25.52
CA GLU A 119 6.68 -17.80 -25.92
C GLU A 119 7.62 -16.95 -26.80
N LYS A 120 7.06 -16.33 -27.86
CA LYS A 120 7.82 -15.45 -28.77
C LYS A 120 8.37 -14.17 -28.09
N GLN A 121 7.81 -13.74 -26.96
CA GLN A 121 8.26 -12.59 -26.14
C GLN A 121 9.37 -12.96 -25.14
N LEU A 122 9.53 -14.25 -24.81
CA LEU A 122 10.47 -14.72 -23.78
C LEU A 122 11.89 -14.93 -24.30
N LYS A 123 12.23 -14.43 -25.49
CA LYS A 123 13.59 -14.47 -26.07
C LYS A 123 14.67 -13.85 -25.16
N PHE A 124 14.32 -13.01 -24.20
CA PHE A 124 15.27 -12.50 -23.20
C PHE A 124 15.87 -13.62 -22.32
N MET A 125 15.16 -14.73 -22.17
CA MET A 125 15.64 -15.94 -21.51
C MET A 125 16.68 -16.68 -22.34
N ARG A 126 16.89 -16.32 -23.63
CA ARG A 126 17.86 -16.96 -24.55
C ARG A 126 17.81 -18.49 -24.50
N PHE A 127 16.62 -19.02 -24.27
CA PHE A 127 16.35 -20.44 -24.14
C PHE A 127 15.22 -20.75 -25.12
N PRO A 128 15.43 -21.59 -26.14
CA PRO A 128 14.37 -21.98 -27.05
C PRO A 128 13.34 -22.80 -26.26
N PHE A 129 12.08 -22.37 -26.27
CA PHE A 129 11.06 -23.03 -25.45
C PHE A 129 10.88 -24.51 -25.83
N HIS A 130 11.08 -24.86 -27.10
CA HIS A 130 11.10 -26.23 -27.58
C HIS A 130 12.22 -27.09 -26.95
N GLU A 131 13.37 -26.50 -26.57
CA GLU A 131 14.44 -27.24 -25.87
C GLU A 131 13.99 -27.73 -24.47
N LEU A 132 12.91 -27.16 -23.88
CA LEU A 132 12.29 -27.68 -22.63
C LEU A 132 11.59 -29.03 -22.82
N PHE A 133 11.47 -29.50 -24.06
CA PHE A 133 10.82 -30.76 -24.45
C PHE A 133 11.81 -31.75 -25.10
N SER A 134 13.10 -31.40 -25.19
CA SER A 134 14.11 -32.30 -25.77
C SER A 134 14.43 -33.48 -24.84
N THR A 135 14.70 -34.64 -25.44
CA THR A 135 15.16 -35.86 -24.74
C THR A 135 16.50 -35.67 -24.04
N GLN A 136 17.33 -34.71 -24.48
CA GLN A 136 18.56 -34.28 -23.82
C GLN A 136 18.32 -33.28 -22.66
N MET A 137 17.39 -33.61 -21.75
CA MET A 137 16.96 -32.73 -20.66
C MET A 137 18.10 -32.16 -19.81
N THR A 138 19.19 -32.91 -19.59
CA THR A 138 20.27 -32.51 -18.68
C THR A 138 21.10 -31.32 -19.20
N LYS A 139 21.46 -31.29 -20.49
CA LYS A 139 22.20 -30.17 -21.11
C LYS A 139 21.33 -28.92 -21.21
N ALA A 140 20.08 -29.08 -21.66
CA ALA A 140 19.09 -28.02 -21.75
C ALA A 140 18.80 -27.40 -20.35
N GLU A 141 18.63 -28.23 -19.33
CA GLU A 141 18.47 -27.81 -17.94
C GLU A 141 19.66 -27.01 -17.41
N LYS A 142 20.90 -27.52 -17.58
CA LYS A 142 22.10 -26.79 -17.17
C LYS A 142 22.17 -25.41 -17.83
N ARG A 143 21.85 -25.31 -19.14
CA ARG A 143 21.81 -24.05 -19.90
C ARG A 143 20.74 -23.10 -19.36
N PHE A 144 19.51 -23.58 -19.16
CA PHE A 144 18.40 -22.80 -18.60
C PHE A 144 18.76 -22.24 -17.22
N ARG A 145 19.24 -23.09 -16.31
CA ARG A 145 19.68 -22.73 -14.96
C ARG A 145 20.74 -21.63 -15.03
N ARG A 146 21.77 -21.78 -15.86
CA ARG A 146 22.85 -20.79 -16.03
C ARG A 146 22.31 -19.43 -16.50
N ILE A 147 21.39 -19.41 -17.46
CA ILE A 147 20.83 -18.14 -17.96
C ILE A 147 19.95 -17.49 -16.89
N MET A 148 19.05 -18.24 -16.27
CA MET A 148 18.14 -17.71 -15.26
C MET A 148 18.86 -17.22 -14.00
N LYS A 149 19.93 -17.89 -13.57
CA LYS A 149 20.88 -17.39 -12.56
C LYS A 149 21.35 -15.97 -12.88
N LYS A 150 21.80 -15.74 -14.12
CA LYS A 150 22.23 -14.40 -14.59
C LYS A 150 21.06 -13.40 -14.63
N ARG A 151 19.85 -13.82 -14.97
CA ARG A 151 18.65 -12.95 -14.99
C ARG A 151 18.24 -12.51 -13.59
N PHE A 152 18.13 -13.43 -12.64
CA PHE A 152 17.81 -13.08 -11.25
C PHE A 152 18.88 -12.19 -10.61
N LYS A 153 20.18 -12.46 -10.85
CA LYS A 153 21.27 -11.57 -10.41
C LYS A 153 21.11 -10.15 -10.97
N ARG A 154 20.70 -10.02 -12.24
CA ARG A 154 20.47 -8.71 -12.86
C ARG A 154 19.22 -8.00 -12.31
N MET A 155 18.11 -8.70 -12.11
CA MET A 155 16.92 -8.11 -11.47
C MET A 155 17.25 -7.56 -10.07
N ASP A 156 18.18 -8.20 -9.37
CA ASP A 156 18.57 -7.79 -8.01
C ASP A 156 19.51 -6.58 -8.00
N LYS A 157 20.57 -6.61 -8.82
CA LYS A 157 21.65 -5.59 -8.81
C LYS A 157 21.42 -4.39 -9.73
N ASP A 158 20.80 -4.60 -10.90
CA ASP A 158 20.61 -3.55 -11.92
C ASP A 158 19.27 -3.77 -12.64
N PHE A 159 18.20 -3.38 -11.95
CA PHE A 159 16.84 -3.45 -12.48
C PHE A 159 16.66 -2.62 -13.77
N PRO A 160 17.22 -1.40 -13.90
CA PRO A 160 17.22 -0.68 -15.19
C PRO A 160 17.82 -1.47 -16.35
N ALA A 161 18.96 -2.14 -16.19
CA ALA A 161 19.54 -2.99 -17.24
C ALA A 161 18.69 -4.23 -17.52
N PHE A 162 18.01 -4.77 -16.52
CA PHE A 162 17.03 -5.82 -16.71
C PHE A 162 15.87 -5.36 -17.61
N ILE A 163 15.33 -4.16 -17.38
CA ILE A 163 14.28 -3.56 -18.23
C ILE A 163 14.79 -3.29 -19.65
N ARG A 164 16.01 -2.75 -19.81
CA ARG A 164 16.62 -2.58 -21.14
C ARG A 164 16.78 -3.91 -21.88
N LEU A 165 17.15 -4.97 -21.16
CA LEU A 165 17.26 -6.32 -21.74
C LEU A 165 15.91 -6.85 -22.23
N PHE A 166 14.82 -6.63 -21.49
CA PHE A 166 13.46 -6.98 -21.92
C PHE A 166 13.11 -6.35 -23.26
N ILE A 167 13.38 -5.05 -23.40
CA ILE A 167 13.12 -4.31 -24.64
C ILE A 167 14.03 -4.81 -25.77
N LYS A 168 15.36 -4.88 -25.54
CA LYS A 168 16.35 -5.29 -26.56
C LYS A 168 16.08 -6.69 -27.10
N LYS A 169 15.53 -7.59 -26.29
CA LYS A 169 15.26 -8.98 -26.68
C LYS A 169 13.83 -9.22 -27.16
N GLY A 170 13.11 -8.17 -27.57
CA GLY A 170 11.85 -8.31 -28.28
C GLY A 170 10.66 -8.72 -27.41
N PHE A 171 10.72 -8.50 -26.08
CA PHE A 171 9.53 -8.66 -25.23
C PHE A 171 8.41 -7.69 -25.63
N THR A 172 8.81 -6.54 -26.21
CA THR A 172 7.91 -5.49 -26.69
C THR A 172 7.82 -5.47 -28.21
N GLY A 173 6.76 -4.90 -28.78
CA GLY A 173 6.55 -4.78 -30.23
C GLY A 173 5.10 -4.47 -30.60
N MET A 174 4.88 -3.87 -31.78
CA MET A 174 3.53 -3.51 -32.22
C MET A 174 2.62 -4.73 -32.37
N ARG A 175 3.14 -5.88 -32.84
CA ARG A 175 2.39 -7.14 -32.92
C ARG A 175 1.81 -7.58 -31.57
N TYR A 176 2.60 -7.47 -30.50
CA TYR A 176 2.18 -7.88 -29.16
C TYR A 176 1.19 -6.88 -28.56
N TYR A 177 1.38 -5.58 -28.82
CA TYR A 177 0.40 -4.58 -28.42
C TYR A 177 -0.96 -4.78 -29.12
N LYS A 178 -0.96 -5.02 -30.45
CA LYS A 178 -2.19 -5.33 -31.20
C LYS A 178 -2.87 -6.59 -30.64
N ARG A 179 -2.10 -7.65 -30.34
CA ARG A 179 -2.63 -8.88 -29.72
C ARG A 179 -3.22 -8.61 -28.32
N ASP A 180 -2.53 -7.86 -27.46
CA ASP A 180 -3.05 -7.47 -26.14
C ASP A 180 -4.38 -6.69 -26.25
N LYS A 181 -4.50 -5.82 -27.27
CA LYS A 181 -5.74 -5.08 -27.53
C LYS A 181 -6.89 -6.03 -27.93
N ARG A 182 -6.62 -7.00 -28.82
CA ARG A 182 -7.62 -7.99 -29.26
C ARG A 182 -8.09 -8.92 -28.14
N LEU A 183 -7.17 -9.35 -27.26
CA LEU A 183 -7.49 -10.21 -26.11
C LEU A 183 -8.42 -9.55 -25.09
N GLY A 184 -8.55 -8.22 -25.12
CA GLY A 184 -9.28 -7.47 -24.11
C GLY A 184 -8.49 -7.26 -22.82
N GLY A 185 -8.94 -6.27 -22.03
CA GLY A 185 -8.20 -5.76 -20.89
C GLY A 185 -8.04 -6.74 -19.72
N SER A 186 -8.95 -7.68 -19.49
CA SER A 186 -8.87 -8.68 -18.41
C SER A 186 -7.92 -9.83 -18.75
N THR A 187 -8.10 -10.43 -19.93
CA THR A 187 -7.29 -11.57 -20.42
C THR A 187 -5.83 -11.17 -20.62
N ALA A 188 -5.56 -9.97 -21.14
CA ALA A 188 -4.19 -9.46 -21.27
C ALA A 188 -3.49 -9.31 -19.90
N ARG A 189 -4.22 -8.97 -18.84
CA ARG A 189 -3.67 -8.85 -17.47
C ARG A 189 -3.37 -10.22 -16.87
N ASP A 190 -4.31 -11.16 -17.00
CA ASP A 190 -4.13 -12.53 -16.51
C ASP A 190 -2.91 -13.21 -17.13
N LYS A 191 -2.67 -12.99 -18.43
CA LYS A 191 -1.45 -13.42 -19.13
C LYS A 191 -0.17 -12.99 -18.38
N TYR A 192 -0.04 -11.72 -18.03
CA TYR A 192 1.17 -11.25 -17.32
C TYR A 192 1.22 -11.74 -15.87
N ASN A 193 0.08 -11.89 -15.19
CA ASN A 193 0.03 -12.44 -13.85
C ASN A 193 0.53 -13.90 -13.80
N LYS A 194 0.05 -14.74 -14.73
CA LYS A 194 0.48 -16.14 -14.89
C LYS A 194 1.98 -16.22 -15.16
N PHE A 195 2.50 -15.39 -16.05
CA PHE A 195 3.93 -15.31 -16.30
C PHE A 195 4.76 -14.95 -15.06
N LEU A 196 4.33 -13.94 -14.29
CA LEU A 196 5.05 -13.57 -13.07
C LEU A 196 5.04 -14.71 -12.04
N LYS A 197 3.89 -15.37 -11.85
CA LYS A 197 3.78 -16.54 -10.96
C LYS A 197 4.67 -17.69 -11.42
N ALA A 198 4.78 -17.94 -12.72
CA ALA A 198 5.69 -18.94 -13.28
C ALA A 198 7.16 -18.53 -13.03
N LEU A 199 7.52 -17.28 -13.32
CA LEU A 199 8.87 -16.74 -13.15
C LEU A 199 9.37 -16.82 -11.70
N PHE A 200 8.48 -16.67 -10.73
CA PHE A 200 8.81 -16.80 -9.31
C PHE A 200 8.24 -18.07 -8.68
N TYR A 201 8.06 -19.14 -9.47
CA TYR A 201 7.48 -20.38 -8.98
C TYR A 201 8.25 -20.94 -7.78
N HIS A 202 7.48 -21.39 -6.79
CA HIS A 202 7.93 -22.18 -5.66
C HIS A 202 6.72 -22.98 -5.13
N PRO A 203 6.86 -24.24 -4.70
CA PRO A 203 5.74 -25.04 -4.19
C PRO A 203 5.11 -24.43 -2.93
N LYS A 204 5.93 -23.91 -2.01
CA LYS A 204 5.46 -23.16 -0.83
C LYS A 204 4.97 -21.76 -1.23
N TRP A 205 3.67 -21.49 -1.02
CA TRP A 205 2.99 -20.22 -1.35
C TRP A 205 3.71 -18.99 -0.78
N PHE A 206 4.12 -19.05 0.50
CA PHE A 206 4.76 -17.94 1.20
C PHE A 206 6.06 -17.51 0.51
N ILE A 207 6.89 -18.49 0.13
CA ILE A 207 8.14 -18.22 -0.56
C ILE A 207 7.84 -17.57 -1.91
N GLN A 208 7.01 -18.18 -2.77
CA GLN A 208 6.62 -17.60 -4.06
C GLN A 208 6.15 -16.14 -3.93
N HIS A 209 5.24 -15.86 -2.99
CA HIS A 209 4.68 -14.53 -2.81
C HIS A 209 5.71 -13.53 -2.28
N GLN A 210 6.67 -13.96 -1.46
CA GLN A 210 7.77 -13.11 -1.02
C GLN A 210 8.66 -12.67 -2.20
N GLY A 211 8.92 -13.56 -3.17
CA GLY A 211 9.66 -13.22 -4.40
C GLY A 211 8.90 -12.24 -5.31
N LEU A 212 7.61 -12.51 -5.53
CA LEU A 212 6.71 -11.64 -6.30
C LEU A 212 6.59 -10.25 -5.67
N PHE A 213 6.48 -10.18 -4.35
CA PHE A 213 6.39 -8.94 -3.59
C PHE A 213 7.69 -8.12 -3.65
N ALA A 214 8.84 -8.78 -3.55
CA ALA A 214 10.14 -8.15 -3.74
C ALA A 214 10.29 -7.60 -5.16
N PHE A 215 9.90 -8.37 -6.18
CA PHE A 215 9.97 -7.97 -7.58
C PHE A 215 9.04 -6.78 -7.89
N ALA A 216 7.81 -6.81 -7.36
CA ALA A 216 6.86 -5.71 -7.47
C ALA A 216 7.40 -4.41 -6.86
N ASN A 217 8.10 -4.50 -5.73
CA ASN A 217 8.81 -3.36 -5.14
C ASN A 217 9.88 -2.79 -6.08
N ARG A 218 10.70 -3.62 -6.75
CA ARG A 218 11.70 -3.15 -7.72
C ARG A 218 11.05 -2.51 -8.95
N MET A 219 9.94 -3.07 -9.43
CA MET A 219 9.16 -2.49 -10.51
C MET A 219 8.62 -1.11 -10.14
N PHE A 220 8.03 -0.98 -8.95
CA PHE A 220 7.53 0.30 -8.44
C PHE A 220 8.65 1.34 -8.35
N GLU A 221 9.79 0.95 -7.79
CA GLU A 221 10.94 1.85 -7.67
C GLU A 221 11.46 2.30 -9.03
N TYR A 222 11.65 1.38 -9.97
CA TYR A 222 12.05 1.74 -11.33
C TYR A 222 11.03 2.66 -12.01
N ALA A 223 9.74 2.38 -11.82
CA ALA A 223 8.67 3.13 -12.44
C ALA A 223 8.56 4.56 -11.91
N PHE A 224 8.78 4.80 -10.61
CA PHE A 224 8.39 6.08 -9.99
C PHE A 224 9.51 6.82 -9.24
N GLN A 225 10.68 6.22 -9.00
CA GLN A 225 11.80 6.95 -8.39
C GLN A 225 12.32 8.05 -9.32
N PRO A 226 12.73 9.21 -8.78
CA PRO A 226 13.22 10.32 -9.59
C PRO A 226 14.37 9.93 -10.54
N LYS A 227 15.30 9.08 -10.07
CA LYS A 227 16.49 8.65 -10.83
C LYS A 227 16.14 7.81 -12.07
N THR A 228 15.02 7.08 -12.07
CA THR A 228 14.66 6.15 -13.15
C THR A 228 13.41 6.56 -13.92
N PHE A 229 12.63 7.51 -13.39
CA PHE A 229 11.35 7.94 -13.97
C PHE A 229 11.47 8.45 -15.40
N SER A 230 12.54 9.18 -15.75
CA SER A 230 12.75 9.66 -17.12
C SER A 230 12.85 8.50 -18.12
N GLY A 231 13.53 7.41 -17.75
CA GLY A 231 13.59 6.17 -18.51
C GLY A 231 12.21 5.54 -18.66
N PHE A 232 11.46 5.40 -17.56
CA PHE A 232 10.12 4.84 -17.59
C PHE A 232 9.13 5.70 -18.41
N LYS A 233 9.20 7.03 -18.30
CA LYS A 233 8.38 7.98 -19.07
C LYS A 233 8.59 7.83 -20.58
N ARG A 234 9.82 7.57 -21.03
CA ARG A 234 10.12 7.24 -22.45
C ARG A 234 9.46 5.93 -22.88
N ILE A 235 9.41 4.94 -22.01
CA ILE A 235 8.70 3.67 -22.26
C ILE A 235 7.20 3.92 -22.39
N LEU A 236 6.60 4.69 -21.47
CA LEU A 236 5.16 5.02 -21.45
C LEU A 236 4.64 5.67 -22.74
N ARG A 237 5.46 6.53 -23.37
CA ARG A 237 5.08 7.29 -24.57
C ARG A 237 4.99 6.43 -25.83
N ARG A 238 5.60 5.24 -25.88
CA ARG A 238 5.72 4.43 -27.11
C ARG A 238 4.73 3.27 -27.11
N LYS A 239 3.79 3.25 -28.06
CA LYS A 239 2.78 2.17 -28.22
C LYS A 239 3.42 0.77 -28.27
N LYS A 240 4.55 0.61 -28.96
CA LYS A 240 5.28 -0.67 -29.05
C LYS A 240 5.70 -1.24 -27.68
N HIS A 241 5.87 -0.41 -26.64
CA HIS A 241 6.28 -0.84 -25.30
C HIS A 241 5.11 -1.11 -24.34
N ARG A 242 3.85 -0.95 -24.77
CA ARG A 242 2.66 -1.26 -23.96
C ARG A 242 2.65 -2.66 -23.32
N PRO A 243 3.13 -3.73 -23.97
CA PRO A 243 3.26 -5.05 -23.33
C PRO A 243 4.08 -5.03 -22.02
N LEU A 244 5.20 -4.30 -22.01
CA LEU A 244 6.04 -4.14 -20.82
C LEU A 244 5.33 -3.30 -19.75
N ILE A 245 4.59 -2.27 -20.16
CA ILE A 245 3.81 -1.43 -19.24
C ILE A 245 2.70 -2.25 -18.59
N HIS A 246 2.03 -3.13 -19.35
CA HIS A 246 1.03 -4.06 -18.81
C HIS A 246 1.67 -5.04 -17.81
N LEU A 247 2.82 -5.63 -18.14
CA LEU A 247 3.57 -6.48 -17.21
C LEU A 247 3.90 -5.75 -15.90
N MET A 248 4.45 -4.54 -15.99
CA MET A 248 4.81 -3.74 -14.82
C MET A 248 3.59 -3.34 -14.00
N ARG A 249 2.51 -2.93 -14.67
CA ARG A 249 1.25 -2.60 -14.01
C ARG A 249 0.69 -3.80 -13.25
N GLU A 250 0.69 -4.98 -13.84
CA GLU A 250 0.23 -6.18 -13.14
C GLU A 250 1.19 -6.57 -12.01
N GLY A 251 2.50 -6.46 -12.21
CA GLY A 251 3.49 -6.68 -11.15
C GLY A 251 3.27 -5.76 -9.95
N ILE A 252 3.06 -4.47 -10.17
CA ILE A 252 2.86 -3.48 -9.11
C ILE A 252 1.45 -3.62 -8.51
N TRP A 253 0.40 -3.51 -9.34
CA TRP A 253 -0.98 -3.42 -8.88
C TRP A 253 -1.49 -4.72 -8.27
N TYR A 254 -1.18 -5.87 -8.86
CA TYR A 254 -1.66 -7.13 -8.33
C TYR A 254 -0.99 -7.43 -6.98
N PHE A 255 0.35 -7.36 -6.92
CA PHE A 255 1.12 -7.83 -5.77
C PHE A 255 1.30 -6.80 -4.65
N LEU A 256 1.18 -5.50 -4.91
CA LEU A 256 1.22 -4.47 -3.86
C LEU A 256 -0.18 -3.97 -3.46
N ALA A 257 -1.16 -4.03 -4.36
CA ALA A 257 -2.51 -3.55 -4.11
C ALA A 257 -3.52 -4.71 -3.92
N ARG A 258 -3.89 -5.39 -5.01
CA ARG A 258 -5.04 -6.34 -5.05
C ARG A 258 -4.93 -7.48 -4.06
N ILE A 259 -3.81 -8.19 -4.02
CA ILE A 259 -3.54 -9.18 -2.95
C ILE A 259 -2.62 -8.57 -1.87
N GLY A 260 -1.83 -7.55 -2.24
CA GLY A 260 -0.86 -6.90 -1.37
C GLY A 260 -1.43 -6.15 -0.17
N TRP A 261 -2.73 -5.81 -0.17
CA TRP A 261 -3.37 -5.12 0.97
C TRP A 261 -3.21 -5.88 2.30
N GLN A 262 -3.09 -7.21 2.26
CA GLN A 262 -2.88 -8.05 3.45
C GLN A 262 -1.41 -8.06 3.90
N PHE A 263 -0.48 -7.68 3.04
CA PHE A 263 0.95 -7.89 3.26
C PHE A 263 1.62 -6.64 3.82
N TRP A 264 2.49 -6.86 4.79
CA TRP A 264 3.41 -5.86 5.31
C TRP A 264 4.80 -6.10 4.73
N HIS A 265 5.48 -5.00 4.39
CA HIS A 265 6.90 -5.05 4.17
C HIS A 265 7.65 -4.90 5.51
N ASP A 266 8.50 -5.87 5.87
CA ASP A 266 9.19 -5.90 7.17
C ASP A 266 10.04 -4.64 7.41
N HIS A 267 10.72 -4.12 6.38
CA HIS A 267 11.47 -2.88 6.49
C HIS A 267 10.60 -1.69 6.93
N THR A 268 9.38 -1.55 6.40
CA THR A 268 8.48 -0.46 6.79
C THR A 268 8.07 -0.61 8.25
N LEU A 269 7.70 -1.81 8.69
CA LEU A 269 7.39 -2.06 10.11
C LEU A 269 8.58 -1.71 11.04
N ASN A 270 9.78 -2.17 10.68
CA ASN A 270 10.97 -1.92 11.50
C ASN A 270 11.34 -0.42 11.53
N THR A 271 11.20 0.29 10.42
CA THR A 271 11.44 1.74 10.36
C THR A 271 10.42 2.50 11.20
N LEU A 272 9.13 2.17 11.09
CA LEU A 272 8.09 2.78 11.93
C LEU A 272 8.32 2.51 13.43
N ALA A 273 8.80 1.32 13.80
CA ALA A 273 9.17 1.01 15.17
C ALA A 273 10.33 1.88 15.68
N LYS A 274 11.36 2.10 14.85
CA LYS A 274 12.47 3.03 15.18
C LYS A 274 11.97 4.47 15.37
N LEU A 275 11.10 4.95 14.48
CA LEU A 275 10.52 6.30 14.57
C LEU A 275 9.63 6.45 15.82
N SER A 276 8.85 5.43 16.15
CA SER A 276 8.01 5.43 17.35
C SER A 276 8.84 5.46 18.64
N LYS A 277 9.99 4.78 18.68
CA LYS A 277 10.96 4.89 19.80
C LYS A 277 11.49 6.32 19.97
N LYS A 278 11.72 7.03 18.86
CA LYS A 278 12.03 8.48 18.82
C LYS A 278 10.81 9.37 19.08
N LYS A 279 9.76 8.80 19.70
CA LYS A 279 8.52 9.50 20.08
C LYS A 279 7.73 10.09 18.90
N MET A 280 8.01 9.70 17.66
CA MET A 280 7.17 10.13 16.53
C MET A 280 5.81 9.43 16.58
N GLU A 281 4.76 10.17 16.22
CA GLU A 281 3.43 9.63 16.01
C GLU A 281 3.26 9.18 14.56
N ILE A 282 2.75 7.96 14.38
CA ILE A 282 2.42 7.39 13.08
C ILE A 282 0.97 7.72 12.76
N VAL A 283 0.75 8.60 11.78
CA VAL A 283 -0.59 8.93 11.26
C VAL A 283 -0.89 8.02 10.08
N TYR A 284 -1.68 6.98 10.33
CA TYR A 284 -2.07 5.97 9.34
C TYR A 284 -3.40 6.35 8.69
N ILE A 285 -3.32 6.81 7.44
CA ILE A 285 -4.47 7.19 6.62
C ILE A 285 -5.17 5.94 6.12
N ALA A 286 -6.48 5.85 6.41
CA ALA A 286 -7.33 4.71 6.05
C ALA A 286 -6.71 3.36 6.43
N GLY A 287 -6.14 3.31 7.64
CA GLY A 287 -5.53 2.11 8.21
C GLY A 287 -6.55 1.12 8.77
N GLY A 288 -7.84 1.44 8.78
CA GLY A 288 -8.91 0.61 9.33
C GLY A 288 -8.60 0.06 10.71
N THR A 289 -8.47 -1.27 10.79
CA THR A 289 -8.09 -2.01 12.01
C THR A 289 -6.73 -2.68 11.89
N ASP A 290 -5.92 -2.26 10.91
CA ASP A 290 -4.59 -2.77 10.57
C ASP A 290 -3.51 -2.27 11.53
N ILE A 291 -3.66 -2.59 12.82
CA ILE A 291 -2.74 -2.16 13.88
C ILE A 291 -1.98 -3.32 14.53
N TYR A 292 -2.42 -4.57 14.30
CA TYR A 292 -1.87 -5.73 15.00
C TYR A 292 -0.34 -5.84 14.83
N HIS A 293 0.16 -5.85 13.60
CA HIS A 293 1.62 -5.92 13.36
C HIS A 293 2.38 -4.67 13.82
N LEU A 294 1.75 -3.48 13.83
CA LEU A 294 2.35 -2.27 14.38
C LEU A 294 2.60 -2.42 15.89
N ILE A 295 1.58 -2.87 16.63
CA ILE A 295 1.66 -3.11 18.08
C ILE A 295 2.72 -4.18 18.40
N LEU A 296 2.71 -5.31 17.68
CA LEU A 296 3.69 -6.39 17.88
C LEU A 296 5.14 -5.94 17.62
N LYS A 297 5.34 -4.99 16.71
CA LYS A 297 6.66 -4.43 16.37
C LYS A 297 7.11 -3.30 17.29
N GLY A 298 6.27 -2.90 18.25
CA GLY A 298 6.60 -1.86 19.22
C GLY A 298 6.26 -0.44 18.76
N VAL A 299 5.38 -0.30 17.77
CA VAL A 299 4.82 0.99 17.37
C VAL A 299 3.64 1.29 18.28
N TYR A 300 3.80 2.24 19.19
CA TYR A 300 2.79 2.53 20.21
C TYR A 300 2.24 3.95 20.15
N ARG A 301 2.65 4.81 19.22
CA ARG A 301 2.03 6.14 19.04
C ARG A 301 1.35 6.17 17.68
N ILE A 302 0.09 5.75 17.62
CA ILE A 302 -0.64 5.54 16.37
C ILE A 302 -1.89 6.42 16.36
N ARG A 303 -2.12 7.10 15.25
CA ARG A 303 -3.42 7.69 14.91
C ARG A 303 -3.90 7.11 13.60
N ILE A 304 -5.11 6.56 13.59
CA ILE A 304 -5.83 6.19 12.37
C ILE A 304 -6.88 7.24 12.06
N ILE A 305 -6.94 7.67 10.81
CA ILE A 305 -8.06 8.46 10.26
C ILE A 305 -8.72 7.60 9.19
N ASP A 306 -9.89 7.05 9.50
CA ASP A 306 -10.59 6.12 8.62
C ASP A 306 -12.10 6.19 8.88
N PRO A 307 -12.97 6.27 7.85
CA PRO A 307 -14.41 6.22 8.07
C PRO A 307 -14.90 4.90 8.71
N ILE A 308 -14.22 3.77 8.48
CA ILE A 308 -14.63 2.41 8.85
C ILE A 308 -16.10 2.15 8.52
N PHE A 309 -16.32 1.71 7.28
CA PHE A 309 -17.66 1.48 6.77
C PHE A 309 -18.24 0.14 7.25
N PRO A 310 -19.41 0.13 7.93
CA PRO A 310 -20.04 -1.11 8.36
C PRO A 310 -20.34 -2.07 7.20
N SER A 311 -20.55 -1.56 5.98
CA SER A 311 -20.77 -2.37 4.76
C SER A 311 -19.50 -3.05 4.23
N GLN A 312 -18.33 -2.72 4.77
CA GLN A 312 -17.02 -3.19 4.31
C GLN A 312 -16.35 -4.13 5.31
N THR A 313 -17.12 -4.91 6.07
CA THR A 313 -16.61 -5.87 7.08
C THR A 313 -15.54 -6.83 6.53
N ARG A 314 -15.57 -7.14 5.22
CA ARG A 314 -14.53 -7.96 4.58
C ARG A 314 -13.12 -7.36 4.68
N TYR A 315 -12.98 -6.06 4.93
CA TYR A 315 -11.70 -5.34 5.04
C TYR A 315 -11.30 -4.99 6.48
N TYR A 316 -12.10 -5.36 7.49
CA TYR A 316 -11.82 -5.06 8.89
C TYR A 316 -11.75 -6.35 9.72
N SER A 317 -11.08 -6.28 10.87
CA SER A 317 -11.07 -7.39 11.85
C SER A 317 -12.46 -7.63 12.40
N GLU A 318 -12.73 -8.83 12.92
CA GLU A 318 -14.03 -9.20 13.51
C GLU A 318 -14.40 -8.25 14.65
N GLY A 319 -13.43 -7.91 15.50
CA GLY A 319 -13.61 -6.98 16.62
C GLY A 319 -13.58 -5.49 16.24
N TRP A 320 -13.76 -5.12 14.97
CA TRP A 320 -13.66 -3.72 14.54
C TRP A 320 -14.62 -2.78 15.27
N ARG A 321 -15.83 -3.24 15.59
CA ARG A 321 -16.80 -2.47 16.39
C ARG A 321 -16.24 -2.17 17.78
N TYR A 322 -15.69 -3.19 18.43
CA TYR A 322 -15.05 -3.07 19.73
C TYR A 322 -13.91 -2.04 19.71
N LEU A 323 -13.11 -1.96 18.63
CA LEU A 323 -12.07 -0.94 18.50
C LEU A 323 -12.63 0.50 18.44
N ILE A 324 -13.85 0.68 17.92
CA ILE A 324 -14.53 1.98 17.84
C ILE A 324 -15.23 2.32 19.15
N HIS A 325 -16.10 1.46 19.66
CA HIS A 325 -16.87 1.69 20.88
C HIS A 325 -17.17 0.36 21.58
N GLY A 326 -17.34 0.39 22.90
CA GLY A 326 -17.92 -0.73 23.66
C GLY A 326 -19.44 -0.65 23.69
N ASP A 327 -20.05 -1.65 24.33
CA ASP A 327 -21.51 -1.80 24.38
C ASP A 327 -22.16 -0.95 25.49
N ARG A 328 -21.35 -0.39 26.40
CA ARG A 328 -21.81 0.48 27.50
C ARG A 328 -22.14 1.92 27.06
N PRO A 329 -23.01 2.65 27.78
CA PRO A 329 -23.41 4.03 27.43
C PRO A 329 -22.25 5.04 27.30
N ASP A 330 -21.19 4.85 28.10
CA ASP A 330 -19.97 5.67 28.05
C ASP A 330 -19.06 5.34 26.84
N GLY A 331 -19.48 4.40 25.99
CA GLY A 331 -18.71 3.89 24.86
C GLY A 331 -17.63 2.88 25.24
N GLY A 332 -17.73 2.26 26.42
CA GLY A 332 -16.83 1.21 26.89
C GLY A 332 -15.53 1.74 27.48
N ILE A 333 -15.57 2.84 28.23
CA ILE A 333 -14.36 3.34 28.91
C ILE A 333 -13.92 2.30 29.95
N GLY A 334 -12.64 1.92 29.95
CA GLY A 334 -12.10 0.85 30.79
C GLY A 334 -12.00 -0.52 30.10
N ASP A 335 -12.60 -0.69 28.92
CA ASP A 335 -12.45 -1.88 28.08
C ASP A 335 -10.97 -2.16 27.77
N LYS A 336 -10.58 -3.45 27.68
CA LYS A 336 -9.18 -3.85 27.50
C LYS A 336 -9.00 -4.84 26.36
N ILE A 337 -7.89 -4.67 25.63
CA ILE A 337 -7.36 -5.67 24.70
C ILE A 337 -6.00 -6.13 25.22
N ARG A 338 -5.88 -7.42 25.53
CA ARG A 338 -4.61 -8.02 25.96
C ARG A 338 -3.92 -8.67 24.76
N PHE A 339 -2.72 -8.21 24.44
CA PHE A 339 -1.88 -8.81 23.41
C PHE A 339 -1.08 -9.97 23.99
N THR A 340 -1.30 -11.15 23.43
CA THR A 340 -0.75 -12.41 23.94
C THR A 340 0.56 -12.78 23.24
N LYS A 341 0.79 -12.24 22.04
CA LYS A 341 2.02 -12.43 21.25
C LYS A 341 2.94 -11.21 21.31
N GLY A 342 4.20 -11.42 20.97
CA GLY A 342 5.24 -10.39 20.87
C GLY A 342 6.18 -10.33 22.07
N LYS A 343 7.31 -9.63 21.91
CA LYS A 343 8.37 -9.54 22.94
C LYS A 343 7.91 -8.81 24.21
N LYS A 344 6.93 -7.92 24.09
CA LYS A 344 6.34 -7.18 25.21
C LYS A 344 4.85 -7.51 25.23
N LYS A 345 4.40 -8.18 26.30
CA LYS A 345 2.97 -8.37 26.57
C LYS A 345 2.38 -7.00 26.92
N VAL A 346 1.59 -6.44 26.01
CA VAL A 346 0.98 -5.11 26.16
C VAL A 346 -0.53 -5.20 26.30
N ILE A 347 -1.09 -4.21 26.97
CA ILE A 347 -2.51 -4.04 27.19
C ILE A 347 -2.91 -2.70 26.58
N MET A 348 -3.99 -2.71 25.80
CA MET A 348 -4.66 -1.50 25.37
C MET A 348 -5.89 -1.29 26.22
N THR A 349 -6.01 -0.17 26.92
CA THR A 349 -7.19 0.19 27.71
C THR A 349 -7.90 1.38 27.07
N ARG A 350 -9.20 1.29 26.82
CA ARG A 350 -9.98 2.42 26.28
C ARG A 350 -10.10 3.47 27.38
N VAL A 351 -9.59 4.68 27.11
CA VAL A 351 -9.56 5.76 28.10
C VAL A 351 -10.47 6.93 27.72
N TYR A 352 -10.93 6.95 26.47
CA TYR A 352 -11.78 8.01 25.94
C TYR A 352 -12.61 7.50 24.77
N TYR A 353 -13.86 7.93 24.75
CA TYR A 353 -14.76 7.84 23.61
C TYR A 353 -15.57 9.13 23.51
N LYS A 354 -15.74 9.63 22.29
CA LYS A 354 -16.68 10.73 22.02
C LYS A 354 -17.32 10.53 20.66
N LYS A 355 -18.66 10.40 20.67
CA LYS A 355 -19.47 10.45 19.46
C LYS A 355 -19.45 11.89 18.91
N GLY A 356 -19.27 12.00 17.60
CA GLY A 356 -19.34 13.26 16.88
C GLY A 356 -20.79 13.72 16.75
N LYS A 357 -20.99 15.04 16.71
CA LYS A 357 -22.32 15.65 16.53
C LYS A 357 -22.88 15.53 15.11
N LYS A 358 -22.02 15.25 14.12
CA LYS A 358 -22.39 15.19 12.71
C LYS A 358 -22.30 13.77 12.17
N PHE A 359 -23.30 13.39 11.40
CA PHE A 359 -23.27 12.21 10.54
C PHE A 359 -22.77 12.61 9.16
N THR A 360 -22.03 11.74 8.50
CA THR A 360 -21.69 11.91 7.08
C THR A 360 -22.52 10.95 6.27
N THR A 361 -23.31 11.48 5.35
CA THR A 361 -24.11 10.69 4.42
C THR A 361 -23.27 10.37 3.19
N VAL A 362 -23.21 9.10 2.80
CA VAL A 362 -22.39 8.61 1.70
C VAL A 362 -23.24 7.73 0.81
N LYS A 363 -23.32 8.06 -0.49
CA LYS A 363 -23.89 7.16 -1.49
C LYS A 363 -22.84 6.12 -1.87
N LEU A 364 -23.12 4.85 -1.58
CA LEU A 364 -22.26 3.73 -1.94
C LEU A 364 -22.34 3.46 -3.45
N SER A 365 -21.38 2.67 -3.96
CA SER A 365 -21.40 2.21 -5.36
C SER A 365 -22.63 1.36 -5.70
N THR A 366 -23.34 0.86 -4.70
CA THR A 366 -24.62 0.15 -4.84
C THR A 366 -25.83 1.09 -4.88
N ASN A 367 -25.60 2.40 -5.03
CA ASN A 367 -26.59 3.48 -4.86
C ASN A 367 -27.24 3.61 -3.48
N LYS A 368 -26.95 2.68 -2.54
CA LYS A 368 -27.42 2.77 -1.16
C LYS A 368 -26.80 3.96 -0.45
N VAL A 369 -27.64 4.77 0.18
CA VAL A 369 -27.20 5.87 1.04
C VAL A 369 -26.95 5.34 2.44
N MET A 370 -25.79 5.65 3.02
CA MET A 370 -25.41 5.23 4.36
C MET A 370 -24.99 6.42 5.20
N ARG A 371 -25.46 6.45 6.44
CA ARG A 371 -25.06 7.45 7.45
C ARG A 371 -23.89 6.91 8.27
N LEU A 372 -22.83 7.70 8.35
CA LEU A 372 -21.64 7.38 9.11
C LEU A 372 -21.54 8.28 10.35
N ASN A 373 -21.56 7.66 11.53
CA ASN A 373 -21.39 8.35 12.80
C ASN A 373 -19.91 8.68 12.97
N GLN A 374 -19.57 9.96 13.01
CA GLN A 374 -18.20 10.35 13.36
C GLN A 374 -17.93 10.03 14.83
N SER A 375 -16.70 9.65 15.16
CA SER A 375 -16.29 9.46 16.55
C SER A 375 -14.78 9.58 16.71
N VAL A 376 -14.36 9.79 17.96
CA VAL A 376 -12.95 9.68 18.35
C VAL A 376 -12.85 8.73 19.53
N THR A 377 -11.96 7.75 19.40
CA THR A 377 -11.70 6.74 20.43
C THR A 377 -10.22 6.74 20.74
N ILE A 378 -9.85 6.74 22.02
CA ILE A 378 -8.45 6.69 22.45
C ILE A 378 -8.26 5.47 23.35
N TRP A 379 -7.28 4.66 22.96
CA TRP A 379 -6.77 3.54 23.71
C TRP A 379 -5.38 3.89 24.24
N LEU A 380 -5.16 3.76 25.54
CA LEU A 380 -3.85 3.87 26.15
C LEU A 380 -3.15 2.52 26.08
N ILE A 381 -1.90 2.51 25.62
CA ILE A 381 -1.08 1.29 25.49
C ILE A 381 -0.10 1.25 26.66
N HIS A 382 -0.11 0.17 27.43
CA HIS A 382 0.72 0.01 28.61
C HIS A 382 1.14 -1.45 28.84
N THR A 383 2.09 -1.65 29.75
CA THR A 383 2.50 -2.98 30.22
C THR A 383 1.58 -3.50 31.34
N LYS A 384 1.78 -4.75 31.77
CA LYS A 384 1.07 -5.34 32.93
C LYS A 384 1.33 -4.54 34.23
N SER A 385 2.53 -4.00 34.44
CA SER A 385 2.85 -3.13 35.58
C SER A 385 2.33 -1.70 35.46
N GLY A 386 1.53 -1.38 34.43
CA GLY A 386 0.94 -0.06 34.25
C GLY A 386 1.86 0.98 33.59
N LYS A 387 3.13 0.64 33.28
CA LYS A 387 4.04 1.54 32.53
C LYS A 387 3.43 1.91 31.18
N LYS A 388 3.18 3.21 30.98
CA LYS A 388 2.58 3.78 29.76
C LYS A 388 3.60 3.78 28.62
N LEU A 389 3.25 3.14 27.51
CA LEU A 389 4.11 2.99 26.34
C LEU A 389 3.72 3.96 25.23
N GLY A 390 2.42 4.27 25.11
CA GLY A 390 1.89 5.06 24.01
C GLY A 390 0.36 5.03 23.97
N TYR A 391 -0.19 5.33 22.80
CA TYR A 391 -1.61 5.37 22.53
C TYR A 391 -1.95 4.95 21.10
N TYR A 392 -3.19 4.51 20.95
CA TYR A 392 -3.87 4.37 19.67
C TYR A 392 -5.09 5.30 19.66
N VAL A 393 -5.14 6.21 18.68
CA VAL A 393 -6.32 7.03 18.40
C VAL A 393 -6.98 6.55 17.13
N LEU A 394 -8.29 6.35 17.18
CA LEU A 394 -9.13 6.14 16.02
C LEU A 394 -10.03 7.35 15.81
N GLU A 395 -9.81 8.08 14.72
CA GLU A 395 -10.70 9.13 14.25
C GLU A 395 -11.59 8.57 13.15
N ARG A 396 -12.84 8.23 13.51
CA ARG A 396 -13.81 7.67 12.58
C ARG A 396 -14.39 8.75 11.68
N ARG A 397 -13.73 9.04 10.56
CA ARG A 397 -14.12 10.08 9.58
C ARG A 397 -13.32 9.95 8.30
N PHE A 398 -13.78 10.62 7.25
CA PHE A 398 -12.99 10.81 6.05
C PHE A 398 -11.76 11.67 6.30
N VAL A 399 -10.67 11.31 5.63
CA VAL A 399 -9.48 12.14 5.51
C VAL A 399 -9.79 13.38 4.66
N ARG A 400 -9.13 14.49 4.97
CA ARG A 400 -9.25 15.77 4.28
C ARG A 400 -7.85 16.27 3.91
N GLN A 401 -7.76 17.18 2.95
CA GLN A 401 -6.48 17.77 2.52
C GLN A 401 -5.63 18.31 3.69
N LYS A 402 -6.28 18.89 4.71
CA LYS A 402 -5.60 19.44 5.89
C LYS A 402 -4.95 18.39 6.81
N ASP A 403 -5.38 17.14 6.73
CA ASP A 403 -4.84 16.06 7.55
C ASP A 403 -3.42 15.65 7.12
N PHE A 404 -3.03 16.00 5.89
CA PHE A 404 -1.68 15.80 5.34
C PHE A 404 -0.71 16.94 5.69
N LYS A 405 -1.02 17.76 6.70
CA LYS A 405 -0.11 18.79 7.18
C LYS A 405 1.06 18.13 7.92
N VAL A 406 2.29 18.41 7.50
CA VAL A 406 3.50 17.88 8.14
C VAL A 406 3.72 18.57 9.48
N TYR A 407 4.06 17.78 10.50
CA TYR A 407 4.52 18.25 11.80
C TYR A 407 5.82 17.53 12.16
N PRO A 408 6.75 18.17 12.90
CA PRO A 408 8.05 17.57 13.23
C PRO A 408 7.95 16.25 13.99
N ASP A 409 6.90 16.08 14.78
CA ASP A 409 6.66 14.92 15.64
C ASP A 409 5.82 13.82 14.98
N GLN A 410 5.58 13.90 13.66
CA GLN A 410 4.67 13.00 12.95
C GLN A 410 5.28 12.43 11.67
N VAL A 411 4.88 11.20 11.35
CA VAL A 411 5.10 10.60 10.03
C VAL A 411 3.81 10.00 9.51
N PHE A 412 3.66 9.99 8.19
CA PHE A 412 2.48 9.44 7.54
C PHE A 412 2.70 8.01 7.09
N LEU A 413 1.69 7.18 7.31
CA LEU A 413 1.59 5.81 6.82
C LEU A 413 0.33 5.68 5.97
N ILE A 414 0.41 4.91 4.89
CA ILE A 414 -0.72 4.61 4.00
C ILE A 414 -0.58 3.21 3.40
N SER A 415 -1.69 2.59 2.97
CA SER A 415 -1.65 1.36 2.17
C SER A 415 -1.34 1.69 0.71
N PHE A 416 -0.86 0.71 -0.07
CA PHE A 416 -0.62 0.92 -1.50
C PHE A 416 -1.93 1.17 -2.28
N ASN A 417 -3.05 0.57 -1.87
CA ASN A 417 -4.37 0.86 -2.45
C ASN A 417 -4.72 2.33 -2.24
N GLU A 418 -4.54 2.81 -1.01
CA GLU A 418 -4.93 4.17 -0.63
C GLU A 418 -3.99 5.21 -1.26
N LEU A 419 -2.70 4.88 -1.42
CA LEU A 419 -1.76 5.68 -2.20
C LEU A 419 -2.29 5.94 -3.63
N ASN A 420 -2.85 4.91 -4.27
CA ASN A 420 -3.42 5.05 -5.61
C ASN A 420 -4.66 5.95 -5.62
N PHE A 421 -5.52 5.89 -4.60
CA PHE A 421 -6.70 6.78 -4.52
C PHE A 421 -6.35 8.25 -4.28
N ILE A 422 -5.26 8.55 -3.57
CA ILE A 422 -4.81 9.94 -3.37
C ILE A 422 -4.00 10.49 -4.55
N THR A 423 -3.51 9.64 -5.46
CA THR A 423 -2.68 10.05 -6.61
C THR A 423 -3.41 9.99 -7.95
N THR A 424 -4.47 9.19 -8.08
CA THR A 424 -5.24 9.08 -9.33
C THR A 424 -6.01 10.36 -9.67
N LEU A 425 -6.10 10.72 -10.95
CA LEU A 425 -6.90 11.85 -11.46
C LEU A 425 -8.36 11.48 -11.80
N LYS A 426 -8.78 10.24 -11.48
CA LYS A 426 -10.10 9.70 -11.85
C LYS A 426 -11.21 10.14 -10.88
N ARG A 427 -12.47 9.84 -11.25
CA ARG A 427 -13.68 9.99 -10.40
C ARG A 427 -13.53 9.37 -9.00
N ASP A 428 -12.66 8.37 -8.84
CA ASP A 428 -12.42 7.67 -7.57
C ASP A 428 -11.39 8.36 -6.64
N ASN A 429 -10.90 9.56 -6.98
CA ASN A 429 -10.01 10.31 -6.09
C ASN A 429 -10.76 10.81 -4.85
N TRP A 430 -10.13 10.75 -3.68
CA TRP A 430 -10.67 11.27 -2.41
C TRP A 430 -10.72 12.80 -2.29
N GLY A 431 -10.64 13.53 -3.40
CA GLY A 431 -10.50 15.00 -3.44
C GLY A 431 -9.17 15.51 -2.88
N ILE A 432 -8.17 14.63 -2.72
CA ILE A 432 -6.84 14.98 -2.23
C ILE A 432 -5.97 15.39 -3.42
N LYS A 433 -5.28 16.53 -3.28
CA LYS A 433 -4.43 17.11 -4.33
C LYS A 433 -2.96 16.97 -3.93
N PRO A 434 -2.21 15.96 -4.42
CA PRO A 434 -0.80 15.78 -4.09
C PRO A 434 0.07 16.99 -4.35
N LYS A 435 -0.27 17.81 -5.36
CA LYS A 435 0.43 19.06 -5.67
C LYS A 435 0.45 20.06 -4.50
N ARG A 436 -0.51 19.95 -3.56
CA ARG A 436 -0.64 20.81 -2.38
C ARG A 436 0.08 20.27 -1.14
N PHE A 437 0.72 19.12 -1.21
CA PHE A 437 1.57 18.64 -0.12
C PHE A 437 2.85 19.46 -0.03
N ASP A 438 3.43 19.50 1.17
CA ASP A 438 4.75 20.07 1.41
C ASP A 438 5.81 19.34 0.57
N LYS A 439 6.86 20.03 0.10
CA LYS A 439 7.94 19.39 -0.68
C LYS A 439 8.74 18.38 0.15
N SER A 440 8.79 18.54 1.48
CA SER A 440 9.37 17.60 2.44
C SER A 440 8.46 16.39 2.74
N PHE A 441 7.23 16.39 2.22
CA PHE A 441 6.26 15.35 2.53
C PHE A 441 6.74 13.96 2.07
N GLN A 442 6.57 12.99 2.96
CA GLN A 442 6.84 11.57 2.69
C GLN A 442 5.76 10.67 3.29
N PHE A 443 5.41 9.61 2.56
CA PHE A 443 4.65 8.49 3.09
C PHE A 443 5.54 7.28 3.31
N TYR A 444 5.43 6.67 4.46
CA TYR A 444 5.66 5.24 4.56
C TYR A 444 4.47 4.52 3.94
N VAL A 445 4.73 3.53 3.10
CA VAL A 445 3.67 2.74 2.49
C VAL A 445 3.81 1.32 2.99
N LYS A 446 2.76 0.76 3.56
CA LYS A 446 2.74 -0.56 4.20
C LYS A 446 3.47 -1.64 3.38
N GLN A 447 3.25 -1.64 2.06
CA GLN A 447 3.77 -2.66 1.15
C GLN A 447 5.15 -2.33 0.55
N LEU A 448 5.66 -1.11 0.73
CA LEU A 448 6.89 -0.69 0.11
C LEU A 448 8.07 -0.82 1.06
N ARG A 449 9.26 -1.04 0.49
CA ARG A 449 10.51 -1.08 1.24
C ARG A 449 11.14 0.30 1.49
N LYS A 450 10.71 1.31 0.73
CA LYS A 450 11.18 2.70 0.84
C LYS A 450 9.98 3.64 0.94
N PRO A 451 10.13 4.79 1.63
CA PRO A 451 9.09 5.79 1.65
C PRO A 451 8.88 6.40 0.25
N VAL A 452 7.66 6.85 0.00
CA VAL A 452 7.28 7.60 -1.20
C VAL A 452 7.42 9.08 -0.90
N THR A 453 8.35 9.74 -1.60
CA THR A 453 8.62 11.18 -1.46
C THR A 453 7.65 12.03 -2.27
N TYR A 454 7.58 13.33 -2.00
CA TYR A 454 6.84 14.29 -2.83
C TYR A 454 7.13 14.15 -4.33
N ARG A 455 8.41 14.02 -4.71
CA ARG A 455 8.80 13.84 -6.13
C ARG A 455 8.25 12.54 -6.71
N MET A 456 8.23 11.45 -5.94
CA MET A 456 7.62 10.19 -6.38
C MET A 456 6.10 10.31 -6.52
N LEU A 457 5.42 11.01 -5.61
CA LEU A 457 3.98 11.29 -5.72
C LEU A 457 3.62 12.07 -6.98
N ARG A 458 4.53 12.88 -7.51
CA ARG A 458 4.35 13.60 -8.78
C ARG A 458 4.57 12.74 -10.01
N ASN A 459 5.19 11.56 -9.85
CA ASN A 459 5.51 10.62 -10.91
C ASN A 459 4.46 9.51 -11.05
N ILE A 460 3.79 9.16 -9.96
CA ILE A 460 2.61 8.27 -9.91
C ILE A 460 1.44 9.00 -10.58
#